data_AF-A0A645IA06-F1
#
_entry.id   AF-A0A645IA06-F1
#
_cell.length_a   1.000
_cell.length_b   1.000
_cell.length_c   1.000
_cell.angle_alpha   90.00
_cell.angle_beta   90.00
_cell.angle_gamma   90.00
#
_symmetry.space_group_name_H-M   'P 1'
#
loop_
_entity.id
_entity.type
_entity.pdbx_description
1 polymer ?
#
loop_
_entity_poly.entity_id
_entity_poly.type
_entity_poly.pdbx_seq_one_letter_code
_entity_poly.pdbx_strand_id
1 'polypeptide(L)'
;MIAFDQKRKEVVFVEVKARKNKQFGDPSQAVNWRKRQKLQLAAKLYLRFHNWQKPYRFDIITVIGGQKAPQGEENTPLIAHYQNISW
;
A
#
# COMPACT_ATOMS: atom_id res chain seq x y z
N MET A 1 0.50 6.75 -1.29
CA MET A 1 -0.08 7.31 -0.06
C MET A 1 0.97 7.25 1.03
N ILE A 2 0.97 8.20 1.97
CA ILE A 2 1.84 8.16 3.16
C ILE A 2 0.93 8.20 4.38
N ALA A 3 1.18 7.33 5.35
CA ALA A 3 0.44 7.25 6.59
C ALA A 3 1.41 7.24 7.79
N PHE A 4 0.88 7.43 8.98
CA PHE A 4 1.63 7.33 10.23
C PHE A 4 0.98 6.27 11.13
N ASP A 5 1.73 5.25 11.50
CA ASP A 5 1.29 4.26 12.48
C ASP A 5 1.61 4.79 13.89
N GLN A 6 0.58 5.26 14.60
CA GLN A 6 0.72 5.83 15.93
C GLN A 6 1.23 4.81 16.97
N LYS A 7 0.87 3.52 16.82
CA LYS A 7 1.26 2.47 17.78
C LYS A 7 2.74 2.16 17.65
N ARG A 8 3.24 2.05 16.42
CA ARG A 8 4.65 1.75 16.12
C ARG A 8 5.54 2.99 15.97
N LYS A 9 4.92 4.18 15.93
CA LYS A 9 5.58 5.48 15.72
C LYS A 9 6.44 5.48 14.44
N GLU A 10 5.92 4.92 13.36
CA GLU A 10 6.62 4.77 12.08
C GLU A 10 5.84 5.42 10.92
N VAL A 11 6.57 5.93 9.93
CA VAL A 11 6.00 6.37 8.67
C VAL A 11 5.76 5.16 7.77
N VAL A 12 4.58 5.10 7.16
CA VAL A 12 4.18 4.00 6.27
C VAL A 12 4.01 4.54 4.85
N PHE A 13 4.85 4.08 3.94
CA PHE A 13 4.71 4.35 2.51
C PHE A 13 3.84 3.28 1.87
N VAL A 14 2.65 3.67 1.42
CA VAL A 14 1.64 2.73 0.91
C VAL A 14 1.48 2.88 -0.59
N GLU A 15 1.70 1.78 -1.32
CA GLU A 15 1.30 1.61 -2.72
C GLU A 15 -0.12 1.03 -2.76
N VAL A 16 -1.07 1.78 -3.33
CA VAL A 16 -2.46 1.32 -3.50
C VAL A 16 -2.65 0.77 -4.91
N LYS A 17 -3.30 -0.39 -5.03
CA LYS A 17 -3.52 -1.04 -6.32
C LYS A 17 -4.97 -1.47 -6.52
N ALA A 18 -5.59 -0.97 -7.58
CA ALA A 18 -6.85 -1.52 -8.06
C ALA A 18 -6.65 -2.88 -8.74
N ARG A 19 -7.61 -3.78 -8.56
CA ARG A 19 -7.64 -5.13 -9.14
C ARG A 19 -9.05 -5.45 -9.64
N LYS A 20 -9.13 -6.23 -10.73
CA LYS A 20 -10.40 -6.68 -11.31
C LYS A 20 -10.91 -7.99 -10.71
N ASN A 21 -10.02 -8.80 -10.14
CA ASN A 21 -10.29 -10.14 -9.64
C ASN A 21 -9.43 -10.46 -8.42
N LYS A 22 -9.82 -11.51 -7.67
CA LYS A 22 -9.13 -11.99 -6.47
C LYS A 22 -7.90 -12.87 -6.75
N GLN A 23 -7.39 -12.94 -7.99
CA GLN A 23 -6.17 -13.72 -8.23
C GLN A 23 -5.00 -13.03 -7.53
N PHE A 24 -4.60 -13.59 -6.40
CA PHE A 24 -3.50 -13.11 -5.59
C PHE A 24 -2.19 -13.69 -6.14
N GLY A 25 -1.24 -12.82 -6.48
CA GLY A 25 0.18 -13.17 -6.54
C GLY A 25 0.88 -12.67 -5.28
N ASP A 26 2.15 -12.99 -5.11
CA ASP A 26 2.96 -12.45 -4.02
C ASP A 26 2.92 -10.90 -4.07
N PRO A 27 2.52 -10.21 -2.98
CA PRO A 27 2.54 -8.75 -2.91
C PRO A 27 3.90 -8.14 -3.26
N SER A 28 5.00 -8.84 -2.95
CA SER A 28 6.36 -8.45 -3.31
C SER A 28 6.55 -8.45 -4.83
N GLN A 29 5.99 -9.44 -5.53
CA GLN A 29 6.01 -9.52 -7.00
C GLN A 29 5.06 -8.52 -7.66
N ALA A 30 4.08 -7.99 -6.92
CA ALA A 30 3.17 -6.97 -7.43
C ALA A 30 3.86 -5.59 -7.61
N VAL A 31 5.09 -5.39 -7.12
CA VAL A 31 5.90 -4.19 -7.38
C VAL A 31 7.13 -4.60 -8.18
N ASN A 32 7.14 -4.23 -9.46
CA ASN A 32 8.32 -4.45 -10.28
C ASN A 32 9.51 -3.59 -9.83
N TRP A 33 10.71 -3.95 -10.29
CA TRP A 33 11.96 -3.25 -9.99
C TRP A 33 11.86 -1.72 -10.16
N ARG A 34 11.25 -1.26 -11.26
CA ARG A 34 11.11 0.17 -11.56
C ARG A 34 10.23 0.89 -10.54
N LYS A 35 9.13 0.28 -10.10
CA LYS A 35 8.27 0.85 -9.06
C LYS A 35 8.96 0.86 -7.70
N ARG A 36 9.71 -0.19 -7.37
CA ARG A 36 10.51 -0.25 -6.14
C ARG A 36 11.49 0.92 -6.05
N GLN A 37 12.27 1.16 -7.10
CA GLN A 37 13.22 2.27 -7.17
C GLN A 37 12.54 3.63 -6.96
N LYS A 38 11.37 3.84 -7.59
CA LYS A 38 10.59 5.08 -7.41
C LYS A 38 10.05 5.25 -5.99
N LEU A 39 9.53 4.18 -5.39
CA LEU A 39 9.06 4.18 -4.00
C LEU A 39 10.19 4.47 -3.01
N GLN A 40 11.35 3.85 -3.19
CA GLN A 40 12.53 4.10 -2.36
C GLN A 40 13.02 5.55 -2.48
N LEU A 41 13.08 6.10 -3.69
CA LEU A 41 13.46 7.49 -3.91
C LEU A 41 12.46 8.46 -3.26
N ALA A 42 11.16 8.24 -3.47
CA ALA A 42 10.11 9.06 -2.86
C ALA A 42 10.18 9.02 -1.33
N ALA A 43 10.38 7.82 -0.75
CA ALA A 43 10.56 7.66 0.68
C ALA A 43 11.78 8.43 1.18
N LYS A 44 12.94 8.26 0.55
CA LYS A 44 14.18 8.97 0.93
C LYS A 44 13.99 10.49 0.91
N LEU A 45 13.34 11.03 -0.11
CA LEU A 45 13.10 12.47 -0.23
C LEU A 45 12.12 12.96 0.85
N TYR A 46 11.02 12.25 1.07
CA TYR A 46 10.04 12.59 2.10
C TYR A 46 10.67 12.60 3.51
N LEU A 47 11.39 11.53 3.85
CA LEU A 47 12.05 11.39 5.15
C LEU A 47 13.08 12.51 5.38
N ARG A 48 13.88 12.85 4.36
CA ARG A 48 14.85 13.95 4.44
C ARG A 48 14.15 15.30 4.61
N PHE A 49 13.11 15.57 3.83
CA PHE A 49 12.38 16.84 3.88
C PHE A 49 11.74 17.07 5.25
N HIS A 50 11.22 16.02 5.87
CA HIS A 50 10.60 16.10 7.21
C HIS A 50 11.57 15.83 8.37
N ASN A 51 12.88 15.71 8.12
CA ASN A 51 13.89 15.34 9.11
C ASN A 51 13.47 14.11 9.96
N TRP A 52 12.87 13.11 9.31
CA TRP A 52 12.36 11.92 9.98
C TRP A 52 13.49 10.90 10.19
N GLN A 53 13.81 10.65 11.46
CA GLN A 53 14.89 9.72 11.85
C GLN A 53 14.37 8.44 12.54
N LYS A 54 13.05 8.26 12.61
CA LYS A 54 12.42 7.06 13.21
C LYS A 54 12.20 5.98 12.15
N PRO A 55 11.80 4.75 12.53
CA PRO A 55 11.49 3.70 11.57
C PRO A 55 10.44 4.11 10.54
N TYR A 56 10.51 3.44 9.40
CA TYR A 56 9.52 3.52 8.33
C TYR A 56 9.38 2.16 7.67
N ARG A 57 8.26 1.93 6.99
CA ARG A 57 7.98 0.69 6.25
C ARG A 57 7.26 0.93 4.94
N PHE A 58 7.22 -0.09 4.11
CA PHE A 58 6.45 -0.12 2.88
C PHE A 58 5.31 -1.13 2.98
N ASP A 59 4.11 -0.67 2.64
CA ASP A 59 2.90 -1.49 2.64
C ASP A 59 2.22 -1.45 1.27
N ILE A 60 1.40 -2.45 0.99
CA ILE A 60 0.53 -2.50 -0.19
C ILE A 60 -0.91 -2.63 0.26
N ILE A 61 -1.78 -1.82 -0.33
CA ILE A 61 -3.23 -2.01 -0.21
C ILE A 61 -3.77 -2.39 -1.59
N THR A 62 -4.52 -3.49 -1.67
CA THR A 62 -5.26 -3.84 -2.88
C THR A 62 -6.73 -3.58 -2.69
N VAL A 63 -7.37 -2.99 -3.70
CA VAL A 63 -8.81 -2.72 -3.73
C VAL A 63 -9.40 -3.42 -4.94
N ILE A 64 -10.39 -4.27 -4.72
CA ILE A 64 -11.23 -4.88 -5.75
C ILE A 64 -12.60 -4.23 -5.65
N GLY A 65 -13.07 -3.62 -6.74
CA GLY A 65 -14.42 -3.06 -6.80
C GLY A 65 -15.44 -4.15 -6.47
N GLY A 66 -16.41 -3.86 -5.63
CA GLY A 66 -17.42 -4.84 -5.28
C GLY A 66 -18.25 -5.25 -6.50
N GLN A 67 -18.74 -6.49 -6.50
CA GLN A 67 -19.74 -6.92 -7.46
C GLN A 67 -21.05 -6.19 -7.14
N LYS A 68 -21.83 -5.81 -8.17
CA LYS A 68 -23.17 -5.25 -7.96
C LYS A 68 -23.90 -6.10 -6.92
N ALA A 69 -24.12 -5.57 -5.73
CA ALA A 69 -24.97 -6.22 -4.77
C ALA A 69 -26.38 -6.33 -5.37
N PRO A 70 -27.18 -7.35 -5.02
CA PRO A 70 -28.60 -7.33 -5.34
C PRO A 70 -29.22 -6.00 -4.88
N GLN A 71 -30.21 -5.52 -5.64
CA GLN A 71 -30.77 -4.17 -5.50
C GLN A 71 -31.06 -3.80 -4.03
N GLY A 72 -30.34 -2.79 -3.52
CA GLY A 72 -30.56 -2.24 -2.17
C GLY A 72 -29.33 -2.23 -1.25
N GLU A 73 -28.26 -2.96 -1.57
CA GLU A 73 -27.02 -2.98 -0.78
C GLU A 73 -25.91 -2.10 -1.38
N GLU A 74 -25.18 -1.40 -0.52
CA GLU A 74 -24.01 -0.61 -0.93
C GLU A 74 -22.89 -1.54 -1.43
N ASN A 75 -22.30 -1.17 -2.57
CA ASN A 75 -21.24 -1.94 -3.18
C ASN A 75 -19.96 -1.85 -2.33
N THR A 76 -19.71 -2.86 -1.48
CA THR A 76 -18.56 -2.86 -0.57
C THR A 76 -17.31 -3.37 -1.28
N PRO A 77 -16.25 -2.56 -1.42
CA PRO A 77 -15.02 -3.02 -2.05
C PRO A 77 -14.29 -4.04 -1.17
N LEU A 78 -13.69 -5.05 -1.79
CA LEU A 78 -12.79 -5.95 -1.06
C LEU A 78 -11.41 -5.27 -0.95
N ILE A 79 -11.00 -5.02 0.29
CA ILE A 79 -9.71 -4.39 0.62
C ILE A 79 -8.82 -5.43 1.30
N ALA A 80 -7.57 -5.56 0.83
CA ALA A 80 -6.53 -6.33 1.50
C ALA A 80 -5.31 -5.45 1.78
N HIS A 81 -4.72 -5.60 2.96
CA HIS A 81 -3.56 -4.84 3.42
C HIS A 81 -2.40 -5.79 3.69
N TYR A 82 -1.31 -5.60 2.95
CA TYR A 82 -0.07 -6.34 3.10
C TYR A 82 0.99 -5.41 3.69
N GLN A 83 1.47 -5.78 4.88
CA GLN A 83 2.38 -4.96 5.67
C GLN A 83 3.83 -5.42 5.52
N ASN A 84 4.77 -4.50 5.77
CA ASN A 84 6.20 -4.81 5.86
C ASN A 84 6.76 -5.51 4.61
N ILE A 85 6.40 -5.01 3.43
CA ILE A 85 6.88 -5.59 2.19
C ILE A 85 8.39 -5.34 2.07
N SER A 86 9.15 -6.43 2.07
CA SER A 86 10.57 -6.45 1.78
C SER A 86 10.81 -6.82 0.31
N TRP A 87 11.94 -6.38 -0.23
CA TRP A 87 12.39 -6.67 -1.60
C TRP A 87 13.91 -6.85 -1.65
#